data_AF-A0A2V7IKY7-F1
#
_entry.id   AF-A0A2V7IKY7-F1
#
_cell.length_a   1.000
_cell.length_b   1.000
_cell.length_c   1.000
_cell.angle_alpha   90.00
_cell.angle_beta   90.00
_cell.angle_gamma   90.00
#
_symmetry.space_group_name_H-M   'P 1'
#
loop_
_entity.id
_entity.type
_entity.pdbx_description
1 polymer ?
#
loop_
_entity_poly.entity_id
_entity_poly.type
_entity_poly.pdbx_seq_one_letter_code
_entity_poly.pdbx_strand_id
1 'polypeptide(L)'
;MTGSGNDFVMVDGRHTTPAEWSVDDIRAVCARGTGVGADGLVFVGPGSGPGTGGGSDAVRMVYFNSDGSRAAMCGNAALCSTRLAARLGLANPQHMTLETDAATYESRCLSDGERAELHLAPVHSPAPVPGLATAPGERQAALGTVGVPHLVVLVEEVERVDVVTRGRLLRSDP
;
A
#
# COMPACT_ATOMS: atom_id res chain seq x y z
N MET A 1 -3.26 8.75 -8.91
CA MET A 1 -2.52 7.67 -9.61
C MET A 1 -3.18 6.35 -9.29
N THR A 2 -3.03 5.32 -10.12
CA THR A 2 -3.63 4.01 -9.90
C THR A 2 -2.58 2.91 -9.87
N GLY A 3 -2.74 1.91 -9.00
CA GLY A 3 -1.87 0.74 -8.89
C GLY A 3 -2.70 -0.52 -8.67
N SER A 4 -2.62 -1.47 -9.60
CA SER A 4 -3.28 -2.79 -9.53
C SER A 4 -4.78 -2.74 -9.18
N GLY A 5 -5.49 -1.69 -9.61
CA GLY A 5 -6.92 -1.50 -9.36
C GLY A 5 -7.26 -0.57 -8.20
N ASN A 6 -6.31 -0.23 -7.32
CA ASN A 6 -6.51 0.84 -6.34
C ASN A 6 -6.20 2.21 -6.96
N ASP A 7 -6.94 3.23 -6.51
CA ASP A 7 -6.73 4.63 -6.88
C ASP A 7 -6.34 5.48 -5.66
N PHE A 8 -5.42 6.41 -5.87
CA PHE A 8 -4.89 7.28 -4.82
C PHE A 8 -4.83 8.74 -5.29
N VAL A 9 -5.23 9.65 -4.41
CA VAL A 9 -4.83 11.06 -4.53
C VAL A 9 -3.40 11.16 -4.01
N MET A 10 -2.48 11.62 -4.86
CA MET A 10 -1.07 11.73 -4.50
C MET A 10 -0.71 13.20 -4.33
N VAL A 11 -0.02 13.51 -3.23
CA VAL A 11 0.34 14.87 -2.83
C VAL A 11 1.86 14.99 -2.79
N ASP A 12 2.40 16.05 -3.40
CA ASP A 12 3.80 16.42 -3.28
C ASP A 12 4.06 16.99 -1.89
N GLY A 13 4.70 16.19 -1.04
CA GLY A 13 5.00 16.49 0.35
C GLY A 13 6.01 17.61 0.56
N ARG A 14 6.57 18.21 -0.50
CA ARG A 14 7.40 19.42 -0.41
C ARG A 14 6.58 20.69 -0.19
N HIS A 15 5.28 20.66 -0.53
CA HIS A 15 4.40 21.82 -0.52
C HIS A 15 3.38 21.81 0.62
N THR A 16 3.15 20.66 1.23
CA THR A 16 2.25 20.48 2.37
C THR A 16 2.61 19.21 3.11
N THR A 17 2.33 19.17 4.41
CA THR A 17 2.63 18.06 5.29
C THR A 17 1.35 17.36 5.75
N PRO A 18 1.41 16.06 6.07
CA PRO A 18 0.28 15.32 6.64
C PRO A 18 -0.35 15.98 7.88
N ALA A 19 0.42 16.74 8.66
CA ALA A 19 -0.05 17.38 9.90
C ALA A 19 -1.00 18.57 9.65
N GLU A 20 -1.01 19.10 8.44
CA GLU A 20 -1.88 20.22 8.04
C GLU A 20 -3.27 19.74 7.59
N TRP A 21 -3.47 18.43 7.45
CA TRP A 21 -4.71 17.84 6.94
C TRP A 21 -5.47 17.17 8.07
N SER A 22 -6.71 17.60 8.28
CA SER A 22 -7.62 16.91 9.19
C SER A 22 -8.17 15.62 8.58
N VAL A 23 -8.70 14.74 9.42
CA VAL A 23 -9.41 13.53 8.97
C VAL A 23 -10.56 13.89 8.03
N ASP A 24 -11.25 15.01 8.28
CA ASP A 24 -12.39 15.44 7.46
C ASP A 24 -11.93 15.98 6.09
N ASP A 25 -10.78 16.66 6.01
CA ASP A 25 -10.19 17.07 4.73
C ASP A 25 -9.84 15.85 3.86
N ILE A 26 -9.23 14.83 4.47
CA ILE A 26 -8.87 13.58 3.77
C ILE A 26 -10.13 12.88 3.26
N ARG A 27 -11.15 12.74 4.11
CA ARG A 27 -12.45 12.16 3.72
C ARG A 27 -13.10 12.95 2.58
N ALA A 28 -13.10 14.27 2.68
CA ALA A 28 -13.70 15.14 1.66
C ALA A 28 -13.01 14.98 0.30
N VAL A 29 -11.68 14.92 0.28
CA VAL A 29 -10.90 14.70 -0.96
C VAL A 29 -11.14 13.30 -1.53
N CYS A 30 -11.13 12.26 -0.69
CA CYS A 30 -11.33 10.88 -1.13
C CYS A 30 -12.79 10.54 -1.44
N ALA A 31 -13.76 11.35 -1.02
CA ALA A 31 -15.17 11.12 -1.28
C ALA A 31 -15.47 11.00 -2.78
N ARG A 32 -16.02 9.87 -3.20
CA ARG A 32 -16.44 9.67 -4.58
C ARG A 32 -17.69 10.53 -4.87
N GLY A 33 -17.69 11.24 -6.00
CA GLY A 33 -18.80 12.09 -6.45
C GLY A 33 -18.72 13.55 -6.02
N THR A 34 -18.36 13.82 -4.75
CA THR A 34 -18.23 15.21 -4.24
C THR A 34 -16.78 15.67 -4.09
N GLY A 35 -15.83 14.74 -3.98
CA GLY A 35 -14.40 15.00 -3.98
C GLY A 35 -13.74 14.54 -5.28
N VAL A 36 -12.42 14.29 -5.21
CA VAL A 36 -11.67 13.68 -6.32
C VAL A 36 -12.08 12.22 -6.49
N GLY A 37 -12.34 11.52 -5.37
CA GLY A 37 -12.69 10.10 -5.35
C GLY A 37 -11.46 9.21 -5.44
N ALA A 38 -11.08 8.55 -4.34
CA ALA A 38 -9.98 7.59 -4.33
C ALA A 38 -10.07 6.65 -3.12
N ASP A 39 -9.38 5.51 -3.17
CA ASP A 39 -9.26 4.57 -2.05
C ASP A 39 -8.43 5.15 -0.89
N GLY A 40 -7.58 6.14 -1.16
CA GLY A 40 -6.90 6.92 -0.12
C GLY A 40 -6.05 8.09 -0.63
N LEU A 41 -5.39 8.75 0.32
CA LEU A 41 -4.53 9.92 0.12
C LEU A 41 -3.09 9.57 0.51
N VAL A 42 -2.13 9.92 -0.34
CA VAL A 42 -0.71 9.60 -0.14
C VAL A 42 0.14 10.85 -0.27
N PHE A 43 0.93 11.16 0.75
CA PHE A 43 1.96 12.20 0.68
C PHE A 43 3.30 11.57 0.34
N VAL A 44 4.01 12.14 -0.64
CA VAL A 44 5.33 11.70 -1.08
C VAL A 44 6.29 12.87 -1.04
N GLY A 45 7.35 12.78 -0.25
CA GLY A 45 8.34 13.85 -0.12
C GLY A 45 9.75 13.31 0.16
N PRO A 46 10.74 14.21 0.37
CA PRO A 46 12.09 13.80 0.74
C PRO A 46 12.08 12.93 2.02
N GLY A 47 12.83 11.83 2.00
CA GLY A 47 13.08 10.98 3.15
C GLY A 47 14.25 11.47 4.00
N SER A 48 14.48 10.79 5.12
CA SER A 48 15.55 11.16 6.08
C SER A 48 16.79 10.24 6.03
N GLY A 49 16.70 9.11 5.35
CA GLY A 49 17.76 8.12 5.25
C GLY A 49 18.92 8.52 4.34
N PRO A 50 20.11 7.93 4.55
CA PRO A 50 21.23 8.08 3.63
C PRO A 50 20.87 7.44 2.29
N GLY A 51 21.05 8.16 1.17
CA GLY A 51 20.87 7.56 -0.15
C GLY A 51 22.02 6.65 -0.53
N THR A 52 21.78 5.80 -1.53
CA THR A 52 22.74 4.78 -1.99
C THR A 52 23.88 5.37 -2.84
N GLY A 53 23.88 6.68 -3.13
CA GLY A 53 24.80 7.33 -4.08
C GLY A 53 25.37 8.70 -3.69
N GLY A 54 25.38 9.09 -2.41
CA GLY A 54 25.99 10.36 -1.95
C GLY A 54 25.07 11.59 -1.99
N GLY A 55 23.83 11.46 -2.48
CA GLY A 55 22.69 12.33 -2.18
C GLY A 55 21.63 11.58 -1.37
N SER A 56 20.57 12.25 -0.88
CA SER A 56 19.46 11.54 -0.21
C SER A 56 18.48 10.96 -1.24
N ASP A 57 18.74 9.75 -1.74
CA ASP A 57 17.78 8.96 -2.54
C ASP A 57 16.63 8.36 -1.71
N ALA A 58 16.49 8.83 -0.46
CA ALA A 58 15.41 8.47 0.43
C ALA A 58 14.16 9.30 0.12
N VAL A 59 13.02 8.62 0.11
CA VAL A 59 11.69 9.19 -0.14
C VAL A 59 10.77 8.72 0.97
N ARG A 60 10.00 9.64 1.56
CA ARG A 60 9.00 9.30 2.57
C ARG A 60 7.62 9.22 1.95
N MET A 61 6.93 8.10 2.19
CA MET A 61 5.51 7.91 1.93
C MET A 61 4.72 7.95 3.25
N VAL A 62 3.65 8.75 3.28
CA VAL A 62 2.63 8.70 4.35
C VAL A 62 1.28 8.43 3.71
N TYR A 63 0.60 7.37 4.17
CA TYR A 63 -0.65 6.89 3.59
C TYR A 63 -1.81 6.99 4.57
N PHE A 64 -2.91 7.55 4.08
CA PHE A 64 -4.21 7.55 4.75
C PHE A 64 -5.25 6.83 3.89
N ASN A 65 -6.03 5.96 4.51
CA ASN A 65 -7.22 5.40 3.88
C ASN A 65 -8.25 6.50 3.60
N SER A 66 -9.21 6.22 2.72
CA SER A 66 -10.30 7.14 2.37
C SER A 66 -11.17 7.59 3.56
N ASP A 67 -11.19 6.83 4.65
CA ASP A 67 -11.86 7.19 5.91
C ASP A 67 -11.02 8.12 6.82
N GLY A 68 -9.83 8.52 6.37
CA GLY A 68 -8.87 9.36 7.07
C GLY A 68 -7.99 8.63 8.08
N SER A 69 -8.15 7.31 8.26
CA SER A 69 -7.27 6.53 9.13
C SER A 69 -5.87 6.38 8.54
N ARG A 70 -4.83 6.55 9.37
CA ARG A 70 -3.43 6.37 8.95
C ARG A 70 -3.07 4.90 8.89
N ALA A 71 -2.55 4.45 7.75
CA ALA A 71 -2.16 3.07 7.54
C ALA A 71 -0.64 2.95 7.38
N ALA A 72 -0.08 1.89 7.97
CA ALA A 72 1.37 1.74 8.07
C ALA A 72 2.05 1.59 6.69
N MET A 73 1.40 0.85 5.78
CA MET A 73 1.89 0.59 4.42
C MET A 73 0.74 0.10 3.53
N CYS A 74 0.83 0.42 2.24
CA CYS A 74 0.05 -0.20 1.17
C CYS A 74 0.97 -0.42 -0.03
N GLY A 75 1.09 -1.67 -0.50
CA GLY A 75 2.00 -2.01 -1.59
C GLY A 75 1.68 -1.26 -2.89
N ASN A 76 0.40 -1.11 -3.23
CA ASN A 76 -0.04 -0.38 -4.41
C ASN A 76 0.26 1.13 -4.31
N ALA A 77 0.07 1.72 -3.12
CA ALA A 77 0.45 3.11 -2.84
C ALA A 77 1.98 3.30 -2.89
N ALA A 78 2.76 2.33 -2.41
CA ALA A 78 4.21 2.34 -2.45
C ALA A 78 4.73 2.36 -3.90
N LEU A 79 4.19 1.51 -4.77
CA LEU A 79 4.51 1.52 -6.20
C LEU A 79 4.16 2.86 -6.87
N CYS A 80 3.00 3.44 -6.53
CA CYS A 80 2.64 4.77 -7.01
C CYS A 80 3.59 5.86 -6.49
N SER A 81 4.05 5.73 -5.24
CA SER A 81 4.96 6.68 -4.60
C SER A 81 6.35 6.65 -5.22
N THR A 82 6.91 5.48 -5.49
CA THR A 82 8.18 5.32 -6.22
C THR A 82 8.12 6.03 -7.57
N ARG A 83 7.03 5.83 -8.33
CA ARG A 83 6.83 6.50 -9.62
C ARG A 83 6.67 8.01 -9.49
N LEU A 84 5.91 8.48 -8.51
CA LEU A 84 5.73 9.92 -8.29
C LEU A 84 7.05 10.57 -7.90
N ALA A 85 7.83 9.95 -7.01
CA ALA A 85 9.13 10.45 -6.59
C ALA A 85 10.10 10.60 -7.77
N ALA A 86 10.12 9.63 -8.69
CA ALA A 86 10.90 9.73 -9.93
C ALA A 86 10.45 10.91 -10.79
N ARG A 87 9.14 11.07 -10.99
CA ARG A 87 8.55 12.16 -11.78
C ARG A 87 8.82 13.54 -11.19
N LEU A 88 8.87 13.65 -9.87
CA LEU A 88 9.14 14.89 -9.14
C LEU A 88 10.64 15.18 -8.96
N GLY A 89 11.52 14.27 -9.40
CA GLY A 89 12.96 14.37 -9.24
C GLY A 89 13.43 14.29 -7.79
N LEU A 90 12.71 13.56 -6.93
CA LEU A 90 13.04 13.43 -5.50
C LEU A 90 14.20 12.48 -5.23
N ALA A 91 14.41 11.48 -6.08
CA ALA A 91 15.44 10.44 -5.92
C ALA A 91 15.81 9.84 -7.28
N ASN A 92 16.93 9.12 -7.36
CA ASN A 92 17.32 8.38 -8.55
C ASN A 92 16.28 7.29 -8.91
N PRO A 93 15.67 7.31 -10.11
CA PRO A 93 14.67 6.32 -10.52
C PRO A 93 15.10 4.85 -10.43
N GLN A 94 16.40 4.56 -10.58
CA GLN A 94 16.90 3.18 -10.56
C GLN A 94 17.22 2.65 -9.16
N HIS A 95 17.37 3.54 -8.18
CA HIS A 95 17.80 3.22 -6.83
C HIS A 95 17.17 4.20 -5.83
N MET A 96 16.05 3.81 -5.22
CA MET A 96 15.38 4.60 -4.19
C MET A 96 15.26 3.82 -2.89
N THR A 97 15.32 4.57 -1.79
CA THR A 97 14.96 4.08 -0.46
C THR A 97 13.59 4.64 -0.10
N LEU A 98 12.55 3.82 -0.16
CA LEU A 98 11.18 4.21 0.17
C LEU A 98 10.89 3.93 1.66
N GLU A 99 10.76 5.00 2.43
CA GLU A 99 10.42 4.96 3.85
C GLU A 99 8.90 5.00 4.04
N THR A 100 8.37 4.09 4.85
CA THR A 100 6.95 4.04 5.21
C THR A 100 6.79 3.97 6.74
N ASP A 101 5.57 4.05 7.25
CA ASP A 101 5.31 3.87 8.68
C ASP A 101 5.53 2.42 9.14
N ALA A 102 5.51 1.43 8.23
CA ALA A 102 5.78 0.03 8.56
C ALA A 102 7.29 -0.30 8.52
N ALA A 103 7.96 0.07 7.43
CA ALA A 103 9.36 -0.24 7.18
C ALA A 103 9.95 0.62 6.05
N THR A 104 11.24 0.44 5.81
CA THR A 104 11.96 0.99 4.66
C THR A 104 12.17 -0.09 3.61
N TYR A 105 11.98 0.24 2.34
CA TYR A 105 12.07 -0.67 1.21
C TYR A 105 13.00 -0.12 0.12
N GLU A 106 13.78 -0.99 -0.50
CA GLU A 106 14.40 -0.64 -1.78
C GLU A 106 13.32 -0.61 -2.86
N SER A 107 13.31 0.43 -3.68
CA SER A 107 12.38 0.53 -4.81
C SER A 107 13.05 1.14 -6.03
N ARG A 108 12.48 0.87 -7.20
CA ARG A 108 12.95 1.44 -8.47
C ARG A 108 11.82 1.54 -9.48
N CYS A 109 12.00 2.43 -10.45
CA CYS A 109 11.25 2.42 -11.69
C CYS A 109 11.94 1.51 -12.70
N LEU A 110 11.16 0.77 -13.47
CA LEU A 110 11.67 0.02 -14.61
C LEU A 110 12.03 0.96 -15.77
N SER A 111 12.73 0.44 -16.77
CA SER A 111 13.23 1.21 -17.92
C SER A 111 12.14 1.91 -18.74
N ASP A 112 10.88 1.47 -18.64
CA ASP A 112 9.75 2.13 -19.28
C ASP A 112 9.18 3.34 -18.51
N GLY A 113 9.61 3.56 -17.26
CA GLY A 113 9.12 4.63 -16.38
C GLY A 113 7.66 4.48 -15.92
N GLU A 114 6.95 3.46 -16.40
CA GLU A 114 5.53 3.24 -16.12
C GLU A 114 5.31 2.15 -15.08
N ARG A 115 6.27 1.24 -14.94
CA ARG A 115 6.27 0.22 -13.89
C ARG A 115 7.28 0.56 -12.80
N ALA A 116 6.94 0.19 -11.58
CA ALA A 116 7.85 0.24 -10.44
C ALA A 116 7.93 -1.14 -9.78
N GLU A 117 9.02 -1.36 -9.07
CA GLU A 117 9.27 -2.55 -8.28
C GLU A 117 9.60 -2.14 -6.85
N LEU A 118 9.12 -2.96 -5.91
CA LEU A 118 9.38 -2.82 -4.49
C LEU A 118 10.03 -4.11 -4.00
N HIS A 119 11.21 -4.00 -3.39
CA HIS A 119 11.88 -5.12 -2.77
C HIS A 119 11.21 -5.42 -1.42
N LEU A 120 10.40 -6.48 -1.38
CA LEU A 120 9.81 -6.98 -0.14
C LEU A 120 10.79 -7.93 0.54
N ALA A 121 10.87 -7.84 1.87
CA ALA A 121 11.63 -8.82 2.65
C ALA A 121 11.11 -10.25 2.40
N PRO A 122 11.98 -11.27 2.50
CA PRO A 122 11.54 -12.66 2.43
C PRO A 122 10.38 -12.92 3.38
N VAL A 123 9.30 -13.48 2.83
CA VAL A 123 8.09 -13.79 3.58
C VAL A 123 8.21 -15.21 4.12
N HIS A 124 7.91 -15.40 5.40
CA HIS A 124 7.79 -16.74 5.97
C HIS A 124 6.59 -17.48 5.37
N SER A 125 6.70 -18.80 5.24
CA SER A 125 5.58 -19.62 4.78
C SER A 125 4.33 -19.36 5.63
N PRO A 126 3.17 -19.08 5.01
CA PRO A 126 1.91 -18.94 5.73
C PRO A 126 1.62 -20.17 6.59
N ALA A 127 1.15 -19.95 7.81
CA ALA A 127 0.86 -21.03 8.76
C ALA A 127 -0.64 -21.39 8.72
N PRO A 128 -1.01 -22.68 8.87
CA PRO A 128 -2.41 -23.06 9.04
C PRO A 128 -3.06 -22.32 10.22
N VAL A 129 -4.37 -22.05 10.13
CA VAL A 129 -5.15 -21.42 11.20
C VAL A 129 -6.00 -22.50 11.89
N PRO A 130 -5.58 -23.05 13.03
CA PRO A 130 -6.34 -24.10 13.71
C PRO A 130 -7.71 -23.59 14.17
N GLY A 131 -8.76 -24.38 13.92
CA GLY A 131 -10.12 -24.05 14.38
C GLY A 131 -10.93 -23.17 13.42
N LEU A 132 -10.30 -22.58 12.39
CA LEU A 132 -11.04 -21.81 11.39
C LEU A 132 -11.92 -22.74 10.53
N ALA A 133 -13.23 -22.51 10.56
CA ALA A 133 -14.18 -23.31 9.80
C ALA A 133 -14.10 -22.97 8.30
N THR A 134 -13.91 -23.99 7.46
CA THR A 134 -13.97 -23.86 6.00
C THR A 134 -15.43 -23.87 5.51
N ALA A 135 -15.72 -23.06 4.50
CA ALA A 135 -16.98 -23.05 3.78
C ALA A 135 -16.95 -24.05 2.60
N PRO A 136 -18.10 -24.41 2.00
CA PRO A 136 -18.13 -25.24 0.79
C PRO A 136 -17.24 -24.66 -0.33
N GLY A 137 -16.38 -25.49 -0.91
CA GLY A 137 -15.42 -25.10 -1.94
C GLY A 137 -14.10 -24.51 -1.41
N GLU A 138 -13.96 -24.32 -0.08
CA GLU A 138 -12.69 -23.97 0.56
C GLU A 138 -11.93 -25.22 0.97
N ARG A 139 -10.61 -25.24 0.68
CA ARG A 139 -9.72 -26.37 0.94
C ARG A 139 -8.86 -26.16 2.17
N GLN A 140 -8.28 -24.97 2.31
CA GLN A 140 -7.34 -24.65 3.37
C GLN A 140 -7.32 -23.15 3.60
N ALA A 141 -7.09 -22.74 4.85
CA ALA A 141 -6.76 -21.38 5.20
C ALA A 141 -5.37 -21.32 5.84
N ALA A 142 -4.61 -20.28 5.50
CA ALA A 142 -3.32 -20.01 6.10
C ALA A 142 -3.15 -18.51 6.34
N LEU A 143 -2.54 -18.18 7.48
CA LEU A 143 -2.21 -16.81 7.85
C LEU A 143 -0.76 -16.54 7.52
N GLY A 144 -0.52 -15.48 6.74
CA GLY A 144 0.81 -14.98 6.44
C GLY A 144 0.91 -13.49 6.71
N THR A 145 2.11 -12.98 6.95
CA THR A 145 2.36 -11.55 7.16
C THR A 145 3.34 -11.05 6.13
N VAL A 146 2.89 -10.07 5.32
CA VAL A 146 3.70 -9.34 4.35
C VAL A 146 3.59 -7.87 4.69
N GLY A 147 4.32 -7.44 5.71
CA GLY A 147 4.13 -6.14 6.37
C GLY A 147 2.87 -6.09 7.26
N VAL A 148 1.71 -6.45 6.71
CA VAL A 148 0.42 -6.57 7.42
C VAL A 148 -0.11 -8.02 7.37
N PRO A 149 -0.99 -8.44 8.29
CA PRO A 149 -1.54 -9.80 8.29
C PRO A 149 -2.50 -10.03 7.12
N HIS A 150 -2.39 -11.21 6.51
CA HIS A 150 -3.24 -11.67 5.40
C HIS A 150 -3.71 -13.09 5.69
N LEU A 151 -5.03 -13.29 5.67
CA LEU A 151 -5.63 -14.62 5.66
C LEU A 151 -5.83 -15.06 4.21
N VAL A 152 -5.15 -16.13 3.80
CA VAL A 152 -5.25 -16.71 2.46
C VAL A 152 -6.08 -17.98 2.55
N VAL A 153 -7.19 -18.01 1.81
CA VAL A 153 -8.06 -19.19 1.71
C VAL A 153 -7.95 -19.77 0.32
N LEU A 154 -7.51 -21.03 0.23
CA LEU A 154 -7.47 -21.78 -1.01
C LEU A 154 -8.86 -22.31 -1.33
N VAL A 155 -9.34 -21.97 -2.53
CA VAL A 155 -10.66 -22.37 -3.02
C VAL A 155 -10.54 -23.18 -4.30
N GLU A 156 -11.59 -23.94 -4.63
CA GLU A 156 -11.66 -24.70 -5.87
C GLU A 156 -11.83 -23.81 -7.10
N GLU A 157 -12.71 -22.81 -7.04
CA GLU A 157 -13.05 -21.90 -8.14
C GLU A 157 -13.27 -20.49 -7.57
N VAL A 158 -12.39 -19.55 -7.90
CA VAL A 158 -12.37 -18.21 -7.29
C VAL A 158 -13.57 -17.36 -7.71
N GLU A 159 -14.06 -17.58 -8.93
CA GLU A 159 -15.19 -16.88 -9.55
C GLU A 159 -16.52 -17.14 -8.83
N ARG A 160 -16.61 -18.21 -8.04
CA ARG A 160 -17.82 -18.60 -7.31
C ARG A 160 -17.83 -18.13 -5.86
N VAL A 161 -16.75 -17.52 -5.39
CA VAL A 161 -16.64 -17.07 -4.01
C VAL A 161 -17.33 -15.71 -3.86
N ASP A 162 -18.34 -15.63 -2.99
CA ASP A 162 -18.82 -14.34 -2.48
C ASP A 162 -17.78 -13.75 -1.52
N VAL A 163 -16.75 -13.12 -2.10
CA VAL A 163 -15.61 -12.54 -1.38
C VAL A 163 -16.09 -11.47 -0.38
N VAL A 164 -17.16 -10.74 -0.70
CA VAL A 164 -17.66 -9.66 0.14
C VAL A 164 -18.24 -10.21 1.43
N THR A 165 -19.16 -11.18 1.33
CA THR A 165 -19.81 -11.78 2.49
C THR A 165 -18.81 -12.63 3.28
N ARG A 166 -18.05 -13.49 2.60
CA ARG A 166 -17.09 -14.38 3.27
C ARG A 166 -15.95 -13.62 3.93
N GLY A 167 -15.38 -12.63 3.24
CA GLY A 167 -14.30 -11.80 3.77
C GLY A 167 -14.73 -10.98 5.00
N ARG A 168 -15.99 -10.54 5.07
CA ARG A 168 -16.53 -9.85 6.26
C ARG A 168 -16.57 -10.76 7.49
N LEU A 169 -17.01 -12.01 7.33
CA LEU A 169 -17.05 -12.99 8.41
C LEU A 169 -15.63 -13.31 8.91
N LEU A 170 -14.69 -13.53 7.99
CA LEU A 170 -13.31 -13.89 8.32
C LEU A 170 -12.50 -12.75 8.96
N ARG A 171 -12.78 -11.49 8.61
CA ARG A 171 -12.03 -10.32 9.12
C ARG A 171 -12.11 -10.17 10.64
N SER A 172 -13.18 -10.68 11.25
CA SER A 172 -13.46 -10.55 12.68
C SER A 172 -13.68 -11.92 13.35
N ASP A 173 -13.23 -12.99 12.70
CA ASP A 173 -13.23 -14.34 13.28
C ASP A 173 -12.22 -14.38 14.45
N PRO A 174 -12.64 -14.82 15.65
CA PRO A 174 -11.85 -14.71 16.88
C PRO A 174 -10.64 -15.63 16.96
#